data_AF-A0A947PTX4-F1
#
_entry.id   AF-A0A947PTX4-F1
#
_cell.length_a   1.000
_cell.length_b   1.000
_cell.length_c   1.000
_cell.angle_alpha   90.00
_cell.angle_beta   90.00
_cell.angle_gamma   90.00
#
_symmetry.space_group_name_H-M   'P 1'
#
loop_
_entity.id
_entity.type
_entity.pdbx_description
1 polymer ?
#
loop_
_entity_poly.entity_id
_entity_poly.type
_entity_poly.pdbx_seq_one_letter_code
_entity_poly.pdbx_strand_id
1 'polypeptide(L)'
;MNNRSSTDTPNDGDFASYLEGVQTSSGQASPQPTDGSENADPSADRRDQSIEDVVVHGEEPTDAFLEEWNAIQNAPELSDEELARQALSAPGDDGDPSTPE
;
A
#
# COMPACT_ATOMS: atom_id res chain seq x y z
N MET A 1 38.13 -8.90 2.08
CA MET A 1 36.74 -9.33 1.85
C MET A 1 35.89 -8.70 2.94
N ASN A 2 35.00 -7.76 2.60
CA ASN A 2 34.16 -7.07 3.58
C ASN A 2 32.86 -7.84 3.77
N ASN A 3 32.63 -8.33 4.99
CA ASN A 3 31.42 -9.01 5.43
C ASN A 3 30.25 -8.00 5.49
N ARG A 4 29.26 -8.14 4.60
CA ARG A 4 27.94 -7.51 4.77
C ARG A 4 27.08 -8.42 5.64
N SER A 5 27.30 -8.36 6.95
CA SER A 5 26.39 -8.92 7.94
C SER A 5 25.56 -7.77 8.51
N SER A 6 24.67 -7.23 7.68
CA SER A 6 23.67 -6.27 8.14
C SER A 6 22.34 -7.02 8.17
N THR A 7 21.95 -7.39 9.37
CA THR A 7 20.63 -7.90 9.73
C THR A 7 19.58 -6.90 9.25
N ASP A 8 18.98 -7.16 8.09
CA ASP A 8 17.91 -6.34 7.49
C ASP A 8 16.52 -6.76 8.01
N THR A 9 16.49 -7.61 9.05
CA THR A 9 15.26 -7.99 9.70
C THR A 9 14.95 -6.96 10.79
N PRO A 10 13.83 -6.23 10.69
CA PRO A 10 13.40 -5.33 11.75
C PRO A 10 13.22 -6.10 13.05
N ASN A 11 13.66 -5.50 14.16
CA ASN A 11 13.46 -6.04 15.49
C ASN A 11 12.04 -5.71 15.98
N ASP A 12 11.57 -6.47 16.97
CA ASP A 12 10.31 -6.18 17.66
C ASP A 12 10.32 -4.74 18.19
N GLY A 13 9.35 -3.93 17.77
CA GLY A 13 9.23 -2.52 18.13
C GLY A 13 9.74 -1.52 17.08
N ASP A 14 10.46 -1.99 16.05
CA ASP A 14 10.87 -1.13 14.93
C ASP A 14 9.64 -0.62 14.15
N PHE A 15 8.60 -1.46 14.02
CA PHE A 15 7.33 -1.06 13.41
C PHE A 15 6.58 -0.01 14.23
N ALA A 16 6.56 -0.13 15.57
CA ALA A 16 5.94 0.86 16.44
C ALA A 16 6.66 2.22 16.33
N SER A 17 8.00 2.20 16.27
CA SER A 17 8.82 3.39 16.08
C SER A 17 8.62 4.01 14.69
N TYR A 18 8.43 3.20 13.65
CA TYR A 18 8.10 3.68 12.30
C TYR A 18 6.74 4.39 12.27
N LEU A 19 5.70 3.79 12.85
CA LEU A 19 4.36 4.42 12.92
C LEU A 19 4.40 5.76 13.68
N GLU A 20 5.14 5.85 14.77
CA GLU A 20 5.35 7.11 15.50
C GLU A 20 6.15 8.13 14.67
N GLY A 21 7.14 7.68 13.91
CA GLY A 21 7.88 8.49 12.95
C GLY A 21 7.00 9.06 11.83
N VAL A 22 6.09 8.26 11.27
CA VAL A 22 5.14 8.70 10.23
C VAL A 22 4.15 9.72 10.80
N GLN A 23 3.62 9.50 12.01
CA GLN A 23 2.70 10.44 12.67
C GLN A 23 3.35 11.78 13.05
N THR A 24 4.66 11.81 13.31
CA THR A 24 5.40 13.05 13.60
C THR A 24 5.87 13.79 12.34
N SER A 25 5.97 13.10 11.20
CA SER A 25 6.43 13.65 9.92
C SER A 25 5.32 14.27 9.08
N SER A 26 4.05 13.96 9.35
CA SER A 26 2.87 14.53 8.67
C SER A 26 2.67 16.05 8.92
N GLY A 27 3.54 16.68 9.72
CA GLY A 27 3.61 18.13 9.89
C GLY A 27 4.42 18.90 8.84
N GLN A 28 5.12 18.25 7.90
CA GLN A 28 5.84 18.95 6.82
C GLN A 28 5.03 18.94 5.52
N ALA A 29 4.32 20.06 5.30
CA ALA A 29 3.68 20.41 4.04
C ALA A 29 4.66 20.26 2.85
N SER A 30 4.28 19.45 1.88
CA SER A 30 4.98 19.35 0.59
C SER A 30 4.79 20.63 -0.23
N PRO A 31 5.82 21.12 -0.96
CA PRO A 31 5.66 22.28 -1.84
C PRO A 31 4.78 21.90 -3.04
N GLN A 32 3.64 22.58 -3.14
CA GLN A 32 2.70 22.49 -4.25
C GLN A 32 3.37 22.97 -5.56
N PRO A 33 3.27 22.23 -6.69
CA PRO A 33 3.74 22.74 -7.96
C PRO A 33 2.78 23.83 -8.42
N THR A 34 3.28 25.06 -8.51
CA THR A 34 2.60 26.14 -9.20
C THR A 34 2.80 25.95 -10.69
N ASP A 35 1.81 25.41 -11.39
CA ASP A 35 1.64 25.71 -12.80
C ASP A 35 0.16 25.92 -13.10
N GLY A 36 -0.14 27.11 -13.60
CA GLY A 36 -1.49 27.58 -13.84
C GLY A 36 -2.04 27.00 -15.13
N SER A 37 -3.29 26.56 -15.11
CA SER A 37 -4.19 26.77 -16.24
C SER A 37 -5.63 26.58 -15.78
N GLU A 38 -6.42 27.63 -15.96
CA GLU A 38 -7.85 27.71 -15.69
C GLU A 38 -8.60 26.66 -16.52
N ASN A 39 -9.10 25.62 -15.86
CA ASN A 39 -10.31 24.84 -16.15
C ASN A 39 -10.32 23.68 -15.13
N ALA A 40 -10.82 23.96 -13.93
CA ALA A 40 -10.97 22.94 -12.90
C ALA A 40 -12.09 21.96 -13.31
N ASP A 41 -11.70 20.89 -13.98
CA ASP A 41 -12.48 19.66 -13.95
C ASP A 41 -12.38 19.09 -12.53
N PRO A 42 -13.49 19.02 -11.76
CA PRO A 42 -13.47 18.50 -10.39
C PRO A 42 -13.13 16.99 -10.32
N SER A 43 -12.92 16.35 -11.47
CA SER A 43 -12.56 14.93 -11.59
C SER A 43 -11.06 14.70 -11.77
N ALA A 44 -10.27 15.74 -12.07
CA ALA A 44 -8.83 15.61 -12.32
C ALA A 44 -7.98 15.56 -11.03
N ASP A 45 -8.58 15.87 -9.88
CA ASP A 45 -7.92 15.95 -8.57
C ASP A 45 -8.50 14.94 -7.56
N ARG A 46 -9.11 13.85 -8.03
CA ARG A 46 -9.32 12.66 -7.19
C ARG A 46 -8.19 11.71 -7.49
N ARG A 47 -7.11 11.79 -6.72
CA ARG A 47 -6.30 10.59 -6.52
C ARG A 47 -7.24 9.56 -5.90
N ASP A 48 -7.34 8.38 -6.51
CA ASP A 48 -8.05 7.27 -5.88
C ASP A 48 -7.43 7.05 -4.50
N GLN A 49 -8.24 7.17 -3.45
CA GLN A 49 -7.77 7.07 -2.07
C GLN A 49 -7.28 5.64 -1.84
N SER A 50 -6.06 5.50 -1.32
CA SER A 50 -5.46 4.19 -1.10
C SER A 50 -5.80 3.63 0.29
N ILE A 51 -5.63 2.33 0.47
CA ILE A 51 -5.78 1.68 1.79
C ILE A 51 -4.76 2.24 2.79
N GLU A 52 -3.54 2.60 2.34
CA GLU A 52 -2.51 3.20 3.18
C GLU A 52 -2.97 4.54 3.78
N ASP A 53 -3.65 5.37 2.98
CA ASP A 53 -4.17 6.67 3.42
C ASP A 53 -5.17 6.51 4.56
N VAL A 54 -6.08 5.53 4.46
CA VAL A 54 -7.09 5.26 5.49
C VAL A 54 -6.48 4.59 6.73
N VAL A 55 -5.65 3.56 6.53
CA VAL A 55 -5.19 2.69 7.62
C VAL A 55 -3.98 3.26 8.35
N VAL A 56 -3.01 3.80 7.61
CA VAL A 56 -1.74 4.28 8.15
C VAL A 56 -1.78 5.78 8.42
N HIS A 57 -2.36 6.55 7.50
CA HIS A 57 -2.48 8.01 7.66
C HIS A 57 -3.76 8.44 8.39
N GLY A 58 -4.71 7.53 8.62
CA GLY A 58 -5.94 7.80 9.39
C GLY A 58 -6.91 8.74 8.67
N GLU A 59 -6.82 8.82 7.35
CA GLU A 59 -7.73 9.61 6.53
C GLU A 59 -9.15 9.04 6.59
N GLU A 60 -10.15 9.92 6.55
CA GLU A 60 -11.55 9.49 6.50
C GLU A 60 -11.81 8.81 5.14
N PRO A 61 -12.34 7.57 5.11
CA PRO A 61 -12.57 6.87 3.86
C PRO A 61 -13.66 7.55 3.04
N THR A 62 -13.38 7.81 1.77
CA THR A 62 -14.35 8.36 0.81
C THR A 62 -15.42 7.33 0.45
N ASP A 63 -16.58 7.83 0.00
CA ASP A 63 -17.68 6.95 -0.44
C ASP A 63 -17.27 6.01 -1.58
N ALA A 64 -16.42 6.48 -2.51
CA ALA A 64 -15.92 5.66 -3.61
C ALA A 64 -15.01 4.52 -3.11
N PHE A 65 -14.13 4.81 -2.15
CA PHE A 65 -13.30 3.80 -1.49
C PHE A 65 -14.17 2.75 -0.77
N LEU A 66 -15.20 3.20 -0.05
CA LEU A 66 -16.11 2.30 0.67
C LEU A 66 -16.92 1.41 -0.28
N GLU A 67 -17.32 1.93 -1.43
CA GLU A 67 -18.00 1.14 -2.46
C GLU A 67 -17.09 0.02 -3.01
N GLU A 68 -15.84 0.35 -3.37
CA GLU A 68 -14.86 -0.64 -3.82
C GLU A 68 -14.56 -1.68 -2.73
N TRP A 69 -14.30 -1.21 -1.51
CA TRP A 69 -14.04 -2.09 -0.38
C TRP A 69 -15.19 -3.07 -0.15
N ASN A 70 -16.43 -2.58 -0.21
CA ASN A 70 -17.62 -3.42 -0.06
C ASN A 70 -17.75 -4.41 -1.22
N ALA A 71 -17.39 -4.02 -2.45
CA ALA A 71 -17.38 -4.94 -3.58
C ALA A 71 -16.38 -6.09 -3.38
N ILE A 72 -15.21 -5.82 -2.80
CA ILE A 72 -14.20 -6.84 -2.45
C ILE A 72 -14.72 -7.75 -1.34
N GLN A 73 -15.31 -7.20 -0.27
CA GLN A 73 -15.79 -7.97 0.88
C GLN A 73 -16.96 -8.90 0.53
N ASN A 74 -17.76 -8.56 -0.49
CA ASN A 74 -18.86 -9.39 -0.97
C ASN A 74 -18.49 -10.21 -2.21
N ALA A 75 -17.24 -10.17 -2.66
CA ALA A 75 -16.78 -11.00 -3.75
C ALA A 75 -16.83 -12.47 -3.33
N PRO A 76 -17.23 -13.39 -4.23
CA PRO A 76 -17.13 -14.82 -3.95
C PRO A 76 -15.65 -15.20 -3.75
N GLU A 77 -15.42 -16.18 -2.88
CA GLU A 77 -14.08 -16.76 -2.72
C GLU A 77 -13.61 -17.37 -4.05
N LEU A 78 -12.31 -17.24 -4.34
CA LEU A 78 -11.70 -17.86 -5.50
C LEU A 78 -11.74 -19.39 -5.36
N SER A 79 -12.00 -20.10 -6.45
CA SER A 79 -11.91 -21.57 -6.44
C SER A 79 -10.46 -22.04 -6.37
N ASP A 80 -10.24 -23.26 -5.86
CA ASP A 80 -8.90 -23.87 -5.77
C ASP A 80 -8.16 -23.90 -7.11
N GLU A 81 -8.88 -24.11 -8.22
CA GLU A 81 -8.34 -24.10 -9.58
C GLU A 81 -7.87 -22.69 -9.99
N GLU A 82 -8.62 -21.65 -9.66
CA GLU A 82 -8.24 -20.25 -9.95
C GLU A 82 -7.08 -19.80 -9.07
N LEU A 83 -7.07 -20.19 -7.80
CA LEU A 83 -5.94 -19.96 -6.90
C LEU A 83 -4.66 -20.65 -7.43
N ALA A 84 -4.76 -21.91 -7.86
CA ALA A 84 -3.61 -22.61 -8.45
C ALA A 84 -3.08 -21.91 -9.71
N ARG A 85 -3.97 -21.38 -10.56
CA ARG A 85 -3.56 -20.60 -11.74
C ARG A 85 -2.87 -19.30 -11.37
N GLN A 86 -3.33 -18.60 -10.33
CA GLN A 86 -2.68 -17.39 -9.85
C GLN A 86 -1.29 -17.71 -9.28
N ALA A 87 -1.18 -18.75 -8.45
CA ALA A 87 0.10 -19.21 -7.91
C ALA A 87 1.10 -19.59 -9.02
N LEU A 88 0.64 -20.26 -10.08
CA LEU A 88 1.49 -20.57 -11.24
C LEU A 88 1.82 -19.35 -12.11
N SER A 89 0.95 -18.34 -12.16
CA SER A 89 1.17 -17.13 -12.97
C SER A 89 2.02 -16.08 -12.26
N ALA A 90 2.04 -16.12 -10.93
CA ALA A 90 2.86 -15.29 -10.07
C ALA A 90 3.53 -16.21 -9.04
N PRO A 91 4.50 -17.05 -9.47
CA PRO A 91 5.38 -17.72 -8.52
C PRO A 91 6.03 -16.60 -7.69
N GLY A 92 5.98 -16.74 -6.37
CA GLY A 92 6.40 -15.65 -5.49
C GLY A 92 7.86 -15.29 -5.72
N ASP A 93 8.12 -14.07 -6.20
CA ASP A 93 9.49 -13.53 -6.31
C ASP A 93 9.96 -12.95 -4.95
N ASP A 94 9.76 -13.72 -3.88
CA ASP A 94 10.25 -13.36 -2.54
C ASP A 94 11.71 -13.82 -2.32
N GLY A 95 12.28 -14.51 -3.31
CA GLY A 95 13.66 -14.99 -3.29
C GLY A 95 13.91 -16.03 -2.20
N ASP A 96 12.86 -16.63 -1.61
CA ASP A 96 12.99 -17.68 -0.61
C ASP A 96 13.22 -19.03 -1.31
N PRO A 97 14.43 -19.62 -1.24
CA PRO A 97 14.72 -20.92 -1.84
C PRO A 97 13.93 -22.07 -1.20
N SER A 98 13.23 -21.81 -0.08
CA SER A 98 12.37 -22.78 0.62
C SER A 98 10.95 -22.82 0.04
N THR A 99 10.55 -21.80 -0.72
CA THR A 99 9.28 -21.75 -1.45
C THR A 99 9.59 -22.10 -2.91
N PRO A 100 9.26 -23.32 -3.39
CA PRO A 100 9.56 -23.70 -4.76
C PRO A 100 8.76 -22.84 -5.74
N GLU A 101 9.45 -22.24 -6.72
CA GLU A 101 8.85 -21.58 -7.90
C GLU A 101 8.37 -22.58 -8.97
#